data_AF-A0A3Q3X5P0-F1
#
_entry.id   AF-A0A3Q3X5P0-F1
#
_cell.length_a   1.000
_cell.length_b   1.000
_cell.length_c   1.000
_cell.angle_alpha   90.00
_cell.angle_beta   90.00
_cell.angle_gamma   90.00
#
_symmetry.space_group_name_H-M   'P 1'
#
loop_
_entity.id
_entity.type
_entity.pdbx_description
1 polymer ?
#
loop_
_entity_poly.entity_id
_entity_poly.type
_entity_poly.pdbx_seq_one_letter_code
_entity_poly.pdbx_strand_id
1 'polypeptide(L)'
;MATQADRGVPLSTLCPKFLHTNSTSHTWPFSAIAELIDNAYDPDVSAKQFWIDKTVVQGQECLSFMDNGNGLDHETMHKMLSFGYSDKVAVNGLEPIGIYGNGFKSGSMRLGKDAIVFSKSKSARCVGMLSQTYLEEIDAKQIIVPIVCFEQGEKDKNIL
;
A
#
# COMPACT_ATOMS: atom_id res chain seq x y z
N MET A 1 -7.39 -24.86 -2.72
CA MET A 1 -6.81 -24.39 -3.99
C MET A 1 -7.89 -24.42 -5.06
N ALA A 2 -8.47 -23.28 -5.40
CA ALA A 2 -9.23 -23.15 -6.63
C ALA A 2 -8.26 -22.60 -7.68
N THR A 3 -7.77 -23.48 -8.55
CA THR A 3 -7.10 -23.09 -9.79
C THR A 3 -8.16 -22.41 -10.67
N GLN A 4 -8.17 -21.07 -10.70
CA GLN A 4 -9.06 -20.32 -11.58
C GLN A 4 -8.48 -20.31 -13.00
N ALA A 5 -8.81 -21.37 -13.75
CA ALA A 5 -9.01 -21.21 -15.18
C ALA A 5 -10.33 -20.44 -15.37
N ASP A 6 -10.26 -19.43 -16.21
CA ASP A 6 -11.34 -18.58 -16.71
C ASP A 6 -12.64 -19.36 -16.98
N ARG A 7 -13.69 -19.13 -16.18
CA ARG A 7 -14.98 -19.87 -16.24
C ARG A 7 -16.15 -19.05 -16.80
N GLY A 8 -15.90 -18.01 -17.61
CA GLY A 8 -16.98 -17.23 -18.21
C GLY A 8 -17.93 -16.51 -17.22
N VAL A 9 -17.60 -16.54 -15.93
CA VAL A 9 -18.28 -15.79 -14.88
C VAL A 9 -17.51 -14.49 -14.69
N PRO A 10 -18.14 -13.32 -14.90
CA PRO A 10 -17.44 -12.04 -14.81
C PRO A 10 -16.97 -11.77 -13.38
N LEU A 11 -15.76 -11.23 -13.23
CA LEU A 11 -15.25 -10.73 -11.97
C LEU A 11 -15.89 -9.38 -11.64
N SER A 12 -16.14 -9.12 -10.35
CA SER A 12 -16.43 -7.77 -9.89
C SER A 12 -15.19 -6.90 -10.10
N THR A 13 -15.38 -5.71 -10.65
CA THR A 13 -14.28 -4.79 -10.98
C THR A 13 -14.45 -3.48 -10.23
N LEU A 14 -13.33 -2.78 -9.99
CA LEU A 14 -13.33 -1.47 -9.35
C LEU A 14 -12.99 -0.40 -10.39
N CYS A 15 -13.94 0.51 -10.61
CA CYS A 15 -13.73 1.72 -11.40
C CYS A 15 -12.75 2.66 -10.68
N PRO A 16 -11.85 3.38 -11.38
CA PRO A 16 -10.95 4.36 -10.76
C PRO A 16 -11.64 5.39 -9.85
N LYS A 17 -12.88 5.79 -10.17
CA LYS A 17 -13.69 6.70 -9.32
C LYS A 17 -13.93 6.17 -7.91
N PHE A 18 -13.85 4.85 -7.72
CA PHE A 18 -13.97 4.23 -6.41
C PHE A 18 -12.85 4.69 -5.45
N LEU A 19 -11.67 5.06 -5.93
CA LEU A 19 -10.61 5.60 -5.08
C LEU A 19 -11.06 6.87 -4.34
N HIS A 20 -11.72 7.78 -5.06
CA HIS A 20 -12.31 8.96 -4.45
C HIS A 20 -13.48 8.58 -3.53
N THR A 21 -14.44 7.76 -4.00
CA THR A 21 -15.58 7.33 -3.18
C THR A 21 -15.13 6.70 -1.86
N ASN A 22 -14.14 5.82 -1.90
CA ASN A 22 -13.60 5.15 -0.72
C ASN A 22 -12.92 6.12 0.25
N SER A 23 -12.32 7.20 -0.24
CA SER A 23 -11.72 8.24 0.62
C SER A 23 -12.75 9.04 1.45
N THR A 24 -14.01 9.06 1.02
CA THR A 24 -15.08 9.83 1.70
C THR A 24 -15.51 9.23 3.04
N SER A 25 -15.02 8.03 3.39
CA SER A 25 -15.16 7.47 4.73
C SER A 25 -14.50 8.34 5.82
N HIS A 26 -13.46 9.10 5.44
CA HIS A 26 -12.74 10.01 6.34
C HIS A 26 -13.30 11.43 6.27
N THR A 27 -14.10 11.82 7.28
CA THR A 27 -14.58 13.20 7.42
C THR A 27 -13.46 14.15 7.88
N TRP A 28 -12.46 13.65 8.60
CA TRP A 28 -11.36 14.44 9.14
C TRP A 28 -9.99 13.96 8.61
N PRO A 29 -9.10 14.84 8.11
CA PRO A 29 -7.81 14.43 7.55
C PRO A 29 -6.93 13.63 8.51
N PHE A 30 -6.97 13.89 9.82
CA PHE A 30 -6.12 13.14 10.74
C PHE A 30 -6.61 11.71 10.98
N SER A 31 -7.89 11.41 10.70
CA SER A 31 -8.35 10.01 10.67
C SER A 31 -7.71 9.23 9.52
N ALA A 32 -7.43 9.88 8.39
CA ALA A 32 -6.70 9.28 7.29
C ALA A 32 -5.19 9.13 7.59
N ILE A 33 -4.61 10.06 8.36
CA ILE A 33 -3.24 9.92 8.87
C ILE A 33 -3.14 8.76 9.88
N ALA A 34 -4.13 8.60 10.76
CA ALA A 34 -4.16 7.52 11.74
C ALA A 34 -4.08 6.14 11.08
N GLU A 35 -4.80 5.92 9.98
CA GLU A 35 -4.70 4.67 9.19
C GLU A 35 -3.27 4.34 8.74
N LEU A 36 -2.46 5.35 8.41
CA LEU A 36 -1.07 5.15 8.00
C LEU A 36 -0.17 4.82 9.19
N ILE A 37 -0.44 5.44 10.36
CA ILE A 37 0.25 5.15 11.62
C ILE A 37 -0.07 3.72 12.07
N ASP A 38 -1.35 3.33 12.04
CA ASP A 38 -1.82 2.01 12.45
C ASP A 38 -1.13 0.90 11.63
N ASN A 39 -0.97 1.11 10.32
CA ASN A 39 -0.27 0.16 9.46
C ASN A 39 1.21 -0.03 9.82
N ALA A 40 1.90 1.02 10.25
CA ALA A 40 3.29 0.90 10.70
C ALA A 40 3.42 0.29 12.10
N TYR A 41 2.44 0.58 12.98
CA TYR A 41 2.38 0.05 14.33
C TYR A 41 2.08 -1.46 14.35
N ASP A 42 1.24 -1.93 13.43
CA ASP A 42 0.74 -3.31 13.42
C ASP A 42 1.85 -4.36 13.47
N PRO A 43 1.62 -5.54 14.10
CA PRO A 43 2.69 -6.45 14.46
C PRO A 43 3.47 -7.06 13.28
N ASP A 44 2.87 -7.09 12.09
CA ASP A 44 3.51 -7.53 10.84
C ASP A 44 4.58 -6.54 10.37
N VAL A 45 4.36 -5.24 10.54
CA VAL A 45 5.33 -4.19 10.23
C VAL A 45 6.24 -3.91 11.42
N SER A 46 5.68 -3.79 12.62
CA SER A 46 6.34 -3.62 13.92
C SER A 46 7.38 -2.48 13.96
N ALA A 47 7.05 -1.35 13.31
CA ALA A 47 7.93 -0.19 13.30
C ALA A 47 8.18 0.32 14.73
N LYS A 48 9.42 0.75 15.00
CA LYS A 48 9.78 1.38 16.29
C LYS A 48 9.68 2.89 16.22
N GLN A 49 9.79 3.45 15.03
CA GLN A 49 9.72 4.87 14.78
C GLN A 49 8.88 5.11 13.52
N PHE A 50 8.15 6.22 13.56
CA PHE A 50 7.31 6.69 12.47
C PHE A 50 7.52 8.19 12.33
N TRP A 51 7.84 8.65 11.12
CA TRP A 51 8.10 10.04 10.80
C TRP A 51 7.05 10.54 9.83
N ILE A 52 6.51 11.72 10.13
CA ILE A 52 5.59 12.45 9.27
C ILE A 52 6.26 13.76 8.94
N ASP A 53 6.42 14.04 7.65
CA ASP A 53 7.07 15.25 7.18
C ASP A 53 6.34 15.85 5.98
N LYS A 54 6.59 17.13 5.73
CA LYS A 54 6.19 17.84 4.53
C LYS A 54 7.45 18.15 3.73
N THR A 55 7.54 17.57 2.53
CA THR A 55 8.67 17.75 1.63
C THR A 55 8.24 18.37 0.30
N VAL A 56 9.20 18.68 -0.55
CA VAL A 56 8.96 19.14 -1.92
C VAL A 56 9.76 18.26 -2.88
N VAL A 57 9.05 17.58 -3.79
CA VAL A 57 9.65 16.72 -4.81
C VAL A 57 9.26 17.26 -6.17
N GLN A 58 10.26 17.59 -7.01
CA GLN A 58 10.05 18.20 -8.33
C GLN A 58 9.11 19.43 -8.31
N GLY A 59 9.22 20.24 -7.26
CA GLY A 59 8.39 21.44 -7.08
C GLY A 59 6.95 21.17 -6.61
N GLN A 60 6.57 19.92 -6.35
CA GLN A 60 5.28 19.55 -5.77
C GLN A 60 5.41 19.35 -4.25
N GLU A 61 4.48 19.90 -3.48
CA GLU A 61 4.39 19.63 -2.04
C GLU A 61 3.93 18.18 -1.81
N CYS A 62 4.61 17.45 -0.92
CA CYS A 62 4.29 16.07 -0.62
C CYS A 62 4.25 15.86 0.89
N LEU A 63 3.26 15.09 1.36
CA LEU A 63 3.29 14.49 2.69
C LEU A 63 4.08 13.18 2.62
N SER A 64 5.07 13.04 3.48
CA SER A 64 5.89 11.84 3.61
C SER A 64 5.56 11.13 4.90
N PHE A 65 5.32 9.83 4.79
CA PHE A 65 5.14 8.91 5.91
C PHE A 65 6.22 7.85 5.80
N MET A 66 7.07 7.76 6.81
CA MET A 66 8.20 6.85 6.82
C MET A 66 8.21 6.06 8.12
N ASP A 67 8.44 4.76 8.02
CA ASP A 67 8.62 3.87 9.16
C ASP A 67 9.91 3.05 8.99
N ASN A 68 10.36 2.44 10.07
CA ASN A 68 11.52 1.55 10.08
C ASN A 68 11.15 0.07 10.34
N GLY A 69 9.94 -0.32 9.95
CA GLY A 69 9.42 -1.67 10.11
C GLY A 69 9.97 -2.67 9.09
N ASN A 70 9.28 -3.80 9.00
CA ASN A 70 9.74 -4.96 8.23
C ASN A 70 9.67 -4.80 6.70
N GLY A 71 8.92 -3.81 6.20
CA GLY A 71 8.73 -3.56 4.78
C GLY A 71 7.91 -4.62 4.04
N LEU A 72 7.81 -4.46 2.73
CA LEU A 72 6.95 -5.25 1.84
C LEU A 72 7.75 -5.86 0.69
N ASP A 73 7.40 -7.08 0.33
CA ASP A 73 7.79 -7.71 -0.93
C ASP A 73 6.75 -7.46 -2.04
N HIS A 74 6.92 -8.10 -3.19
CA HIS A 74 6.02 -7.89 -4.33
C HIS A 74 4.57 -8.30 -4.04
N GLU A 75 4.38 -9.48 -3.42
CA GLU A 75 3.04 -10.01 -3.13
C GLU A 75 2.32 -9.14 -2.10
N THR A 76 3.00 -8.80 -1.00
CA THR A 76 2.43 -7.99 0.08
C THR A 76 2.20 -6.55 -0.35
N MET A 77 3.05 -5.97 -1.21
CA MET A 77 2.79 -4.67 -1.86
C MET A 77 1.53 -4.73 -2.74
N HIS A 78 1.38 -5.77 -3.56
CA HIS A 78 0.20 -5.92 -4.41
C HIS A 78 -1.09 -6.07 -3.58
N LYS A 79 -1.04 -6.87 -2.51
CA LYS A 79 -2.16 -6.98 -1.54
C LYS A 79 -2.46 -5.65 -0.84
N MET A 80 -1.43 -4.91 -0.40
CA MET A 80 -1.59 -3.59 0.22
C MET A 80 -2.33 -2.62 -0.71
N LEU A 81 -2.01 -2.61 -2.01
CA LEU A 81 -2.65 -1.77 -3.01
C LEU A 81 -4.03 -2.31 -3.49
N SER A 82 -4.35 -3.57 -3.19
CA SER A 82 -5.60 -4.25 -3.56
C SER A 82 -6.63 -4.23 -2.43
N PHE A 83 -7.92 -4.18 -2.74
CA PHE A 83 -8.97 -4.00 -1.73
C PHE A 83 -9.36 -5.30 -1.03
N GLY A 84 -9.52 -5.24 0.30
CA GLY A 84 -10.07 -6.33 1.11
C GLY A 84 -9.07 -7.43 1.51
N TYR A 85 -7.81 -7.34 1.08
CA TYR A 85 -6.76 -8.24 1.57
C TYR A 85 -6.26 -7.76 2.94
N SER A 86 -6.49 -8.56 3.98
CA SER A 86 -5.81 -8.45 5.26
C SER A 86 -5.58 -9.86 5.82
N ASP A 87 -4.31 -10.25 5.86
CA ASP A 87 -3.86 -11.52 6.45
C ASP A 87 -3.26 -11.28 7.86
N LYS A 88 -3.57 -10.13 8.49
CA LYS A 88 -2.98 -9.74 9.77
C LYS A 88 -3.51 -10.65 10.89
N VAL A 89 -2.60 -11.17 11.68
CA VAL A 89 -2.87 -12.04 12.84
C VAL A 89 -2.16 -11.52 14.07
N ALA A 90 -2.65 -11.90 15.25
CA ALA A 90 -2.01 -11.56 16.50
C ALA A 90 -0.58 -12.15 16.55
N VAL A 91 0.40 -11.33 16.90
CA VAL A 91 1.80 -11.76 17.10
C VAL A 91 2.20 -11.42 18.52
N ASN A 92 2.68 -12.42 19.28
CA ASN A 92 3.08 -12.26 20.68
C ASN A 92 1.98 -11.63 21.57
N GLY A 93 0.71 -11.93 21.28
CA GLY A 93 -0.45 -11.41 22.02
C GLY A 93 -0.80 -9.94 21.71
N LEU A 94 -0.14 -9.31 20.73
CA LEU A 94 -0.53 -8.01 20.19
C LEU A 94 -1.48 -8.22 19.01
N GLU A 95 -2.71 -7.71 19.15
CA GLU A 95 -3.71 -7.72 18.09
C GLU A 95 -3.44 -6.60 17.07
N PRO A 96 -3.57 -6.87 15.76
CA PRO A 96 -3.49 -5.84 14.73
C PRO A 96 -4.74 -4.93 14.75
N ILE A 97 -4.53 -3.65 14.46
CA ILE A 97 -5.57 -2.66 14.24
C ILE A 97 -6.18 -2.84 12.84
N GLY A 98 -5.33 -3.07 11.83
CA GLY A 98 -5.72 -3.15 10.42
C GLY A 98 -6.41 -4.44 10.01
N ILE A 99 -7.73 -4.54 10.20
CA ILE A 99 -8.50 -5.75 9.87
C ILE A 99 -9.23 -5.70 8.51
N TYR A 100 -9.47 -4.51 7.96
CA TYR A 100 -10.34 -4.37 6.78
C TYR A 100 -9.62 -4.47 5.42
N GLY A 101 -8.29 -4.35 5.40
CA GLY A 101 -7.56 -4.28 4.15
C GLY A 101 -7.93 -3.05 3.30
N ASN A 102 -8.28 -1.93 3.93
CA ASN A 102 -8.71 -0.70 3.25
C ASN A 102 -7.99 0.59 3.69
N GLY A 103 -7.45 0.61 4.92
CA GLY A 103 -6.93 1.82 5.57
C GLY A 103 -5.95 2.64 4.74
N PHE A 104 -4.96 1.99 4.12
CA PHE A 104 -4.02 2.69 3.23
C PHE A 104 -4.72 3.37 2.05
N LYS A 105 -5.69 2.71 1.39
CA LYS A 105 -6.35 3.25 0.19
C LYS A 105 -7.26 4.41 0.56
N SER A 106 -8.10 4.25 1.58
CA SER A 106 -9.01 5.31 2.01
C SER A 106 -8.21 6.50 2.58
N GLY A 107 -7.18 6.23 3.39
CA GLY A 107 -6.34 7.25 4.01
C GLY A 107 -5.52 8.03 2.99
N SER A 108 -4.75 7.34 2.13
CA SER A 108 -3.93 8.02 1.11
C SER A 108 -4.77 8.85 0.13
N MET A 109 -5.89 8.28 -0.38
CA MET A 109 -6.77 8.98 -1.32
C MET A 109 -7.56 10.13 -0.67
N ARG A 110 -7.64 10.17 0.67
CA ARG A 110 -8.20 11.31 1.40
C ARG A 110 -7.23 12.48 1.50
N LEU A 111 -5.93 12.18 1.59
CA LEU A 111 -4.84 13.15 1.79
C LEU A 111 -4.32 13.72 0.46
N GLY A 112 -4.34 12.93 -0.61
CA GLY A 112 -3.88 13.36 -1.93
C GLY A 112 -4.52 12.54 -3.05
N LYS A 113 -4.39 13.02 -4.29
CA LYS A 113 -4.85 12.28 -5.47
C LYS A 113 -3.99 11.06 -5.78
N ASP A 114 -2.71 11.14 -5.41
CA ASP A 114 -1.68 10.19 -5.83
C ASP A 114 -0.81 9.78 -4.64
N ALA A 115 -0.46 8.51 -4.58
CA ALA A 115 0.43 7.94 -3.57
C ALA A 115 1.47 7.03 -4.23
N ILE A 116 2.72 7.17 -3.80
CA ILE A 116 3.82 6.29 -4.17
C ILE A 116 4.36 5.67 -2.89
N VAL A 117 4.48 4.34 -2.87
CA VAL A 117 4.98 3.58 -1.73
C VAL A 117 6.34 3.03 -2.09
N PHE A 118 7.36 3.45 -1.35
CA PHE A 118 8.67 2.82 -1.38
C PHE A 118 8.76 1.89 -0.19
N SER A 119 9.11 0.62 -0.42
CA SER A 119 9.28 -0.34 0.65
C SER A 119 10.50 -1.21 0.43
N LYS A 120 11.16 -1.55 1.53
CA LYS A 120 12.32 -2.45 1.54
C LYS A 120 12.09 -3.50 2.61
N SER A 121 11.92 -4.74 2.17
CA SER A 121 11.91 -5.90 3.05
C SER A 121 13.29 -6.57 3.09
N LYS A 122 13.36 -7.72 3.76
CA LYS A 122 14.56 -8.58 3.76
C LYS A 122 14.84 -9.21 2.39
N SER A 123 13.82 -9.36 1.55
CA SER A 123 13.90 -10.08 0.27
C SER A 123 13.85 -9.17 -0.95
N ALA A 124 13.22 -7.98 -0.85
CA ALA A 124 12.98 -7.13 -2.00
C ALA A 124 12.98 -5.63 -1.67
N ARG A 125 13.16 -4.82 -2.72
CA ARG A 125 12.89 -3.38 -2.72
C ARG A 125 11.82 -3.11 -3.75
N CYS A 126 10.67 -2.63 -3.31
CA CYS A 126 9.51 -2.44 -4.16
C CYS A 126 9.08 -0.98 -4.19
N VAL A 127 8.62 -0.55 -5.34
CA VAL A 127 7.91 0.71 -5.56
C VAL A 127 6.53 0.38 -6.08
N GLY A 128 5.50 0.83 -5.38
CA GLY A 128 4.10 0.71 -5.78
C GLY A 128 3.47 2.08 -5.97
N MET A 129 2.54 2.20 -6.92
CA MET A 129 1.82 3.45 -7.16
C MET A 129 0.31 3.24 -7.16
N LEU A 130 -0.41 4.13 -6.46
CA LEU A 130 -1.86 4.27 -6.51
C LEU A 130 -2.20 5.73 -6.82
N SER A 131 -2.57 6.00 -8.06
CA SER A 131 -2.69 7.36 -8.58
C SER A 131 -3.99 7.55 -9.36
N GLN A 132 -4.82 8.48 -8.89
CA GLN A 132 -6.02 8.90 -9.62
C GLN A 132 -5.62 9.65 -10.90
N THR A 133 -4.59 10.50 -10.82
CA THR A 133 -4.08 11.25 -11.98
C THR A 133 -3.64 10.31 -13.10
N TYR A 134 -2.82 9.31 -12.79
CA TYR A 134 -2.37 8.30 -13.76
C TYR A 134 -3.53 7.56 -14.42
N LEU A 135 -4.51 7.11 -13.63
CA LEU A 135 -5.65 6.36 -14.14
C LEU A 135 -6.56 7.22 -15.03
N GLU A 136 -6.71 8.51 -14.71
CA GLU A 136 -7.42 9.49 -15.53
C GLU A 136 -6.69 9.74 -16.85
N GLU A 137 -5.36 9.94 -16.82
CA GLU A 137 -4.54 10.23 -18.01
C GLU A 137 -4.57 9.10 -19.04
N ILE A 138 -4.64 7.84 -18.60
CA ILE A 138 -4.68 6.68 -19.50
C ILE A 138 -6.12 6.22 -19.84
N ASP A 139 -7.15 6.95 -19.40
CA ASP A 139 -8.57 6.57 -19.50
C ASP A 139 -8.85 5.12 -19.02
N ALA A 140 -8.24 4.75 -17.88
CA ALA A 140 -8.38 3.41 -17.34
C ALA A 140 -9.83 3.11 -16.97
N LYS A 141 -10.32 1.91 -17.34
CA LYS A 141 -11.66 1.45 -16.93
C LYS A 141 -11.65 0.73 -15.58
N GLN A 142 -10.48 0.30 -15.12
CA GLN A 142 -10.26 -0.38 -13.85
C GLN A 142 -9.05 0.20 -13.14
N ILE A 143 -8.96 0.01 -11.83
CA ILE A 143 -7.77 0.40 -11.05
C ILE A 143 -6.59 -0.48 -11.49
N ILE A 144 -5.53 0.17 -11.99
CA ILE A 144 -4.25 -0.43 -12.35
C ILE A 144 -3.19 0.08 -11.37
N VAL A 145 -2.41 -0.82 -10.79
CA VAL A 145 -1.40 -0.51 -9.76
C VAL A 145 0.00 -0.89 -10.25
N PRO A 146 0.76 0.06 -10.80
CA PRO A 146 2.14 -0.20 -11.21
C PRO A 146 3.00 -0.59 -9.99
N ILE A 147 3.68 -1.74 -10.09
CA ILE A 147 4.61 -2.23 -9.07
C ILE A 147 5.90 -2.66 -9.75
N VAL A 148 7.03 -2.16 -9.25
CA VAL A 148 8.37 -2.57 -9.66
C VAL A 148 9.11 -3.06 -8.44
N CYS A 149 9.68 -4.26 -8.51
CA CYS A 149 10.46 -4.82 -7.41
C CYS A 149 11.83 -5.28 -7.89
N PHE A 150 12.84 -5.03 -7.06
CA PHE A 150 14.18 -5.54 -7.21
C PHE A 150 14.42 -6.55 -6.10
N GLU A 151 14.63 -7.81 -6.48
CA GLU A 151 15.00 -8.84 -5.52
C GLU A 151 16.41 -8.57 -5.01
N GLN A 152 16.60 -8.81 -3.71
CA GLN A 152 17.93 -8.79 -3.14
C GLN A 152 18.62 -10.07 -3.60
N GLY A 153 19.43 -9.96 -4.66
CA GLY A 153 20.20 -11.09 -5.19
C GLY A 153 20.89 -11.82 -4.04
N GLU A 154 20.91 -13.16 -4.13
CA GLU A 154 21.75 -13.97 -3.25
C GLU A 154 23.09 -13.26 -3.15
N LYS A 155 23.51 -12.88 -1.94
CA LYS A 155 24.92 -12.57 -1.74
C LYS A 155 25.65 -13.77 -2.31
N ASP A 156 26.45 -13.57 -3.35
CA ASP A 156 27.43 -14.55 -3.78
C ASP A 156 28.18 -15.00 -2.53
N LYS A 157 27.80 -16.15 -1.98
CA LYS A 157 28.50 -16.79 -0.87
C LYS A 157 29.83 -17.39 -1.32
N ASN A 158 30.34 -16.96 -2.48
CA ASN A 158 31.52 -17.46 -3.16
C ASN A 158 32.42 -16.33 -3.68
N ILE A 159 32.64 -15.26 -2.91
CA ILE A 159 33.80 -14.40 -3.15
C ILE A 159 34.50 -14.10 -1.82
N LEU A 160 35.60 -14.85 -1.65
CA LEU A 160 36.71 -14.81 -0.66
C LEU A 160 36.43 -15.30 0.76
#